data_AF-A0A351DQX7-F1
#
_entry.id   AF-A0A351DQX7-F1
#
_cell.length_a   1.000
_cell.length_b   1.000
_cell.length_c   1.000
_cell.angle_alpha   90.00
_cell.angle_beta   90.00
_cell.angle_gamma   90.00
#
_symmetry.space_group_name_H-M   'P 1'
#
loop_
_entity.id
_entity.type
_entity.pdbx_description
1 polymer ?
#
loop_
_entity_poly.entity_id
_entity_poly.type
_entity_poly.pdbx_seq_one_letter_code
_entity_poly.pdbx_strand_id
1 'polypeptide(L)'
;IEIGLINPDCGVTPVTTRIEDSQLHELVSRVDVVVDASDNLQTRHAINRACVALAKPLVSGTAINYVGQIAVFDMRDSKSACYACFVPEDTPVMQDQCSTSGVLAPLTGTIGSMQATEVLHLLVSGRSHLKSRVLLYDARDAEWSSLPISKSPQCQACA
;
A
#
# COMPACT_ATOMS: atom_id res chain seq x y z
N ILE A 1 17.58 -15.36 0.81
CA ILE A 1 16.93 -14.53 1.85
C ILE A 1 18.00 -13.58 2.38
N GLU A 2 18.29 -12.50 1.65
CA GLU A 2 19.38 -11.58 2.00
C GLU A 2 19.01 -10.65 3.16
N ILE A 3 17.71 -10.36 3.35
CA ILE A 3 17.21 -9.49 4.42
C ILE A 3 17.53 -10.04 5.82
N GLY A 4 17.49 -11.38 6.02
CA GLY A 4 17.83 -11.99 7.29
C GLY A 4 19.30 -11.82 7.71
N LEU A 5 20.18 -11.46 6.77
CA LEU A 5 21.58 -11.13 7.06
C LEU A 5 21.76 -9.70 7.56
N ILE A 6 20.79 -8.80 7.29
CA ILE A 6 20.85 -7.39 7.72
C ILE A 6 20.61 -7.30 9.23
N ASN A 7 19.63 -8.04 9.74
CA ASN A 7 19.34 -8.13 11.17
C ASN A 7 18.90 -9.56 11.54
N PRO A 8 19.81 -10.39 12.08
CA PRO A 8 19.50 -11.77 12.47
C PRO A 8 18.46 -11.92 13.59
N ASP A 9 18.21 -10.87 14.37
CA ASP A 9 17.21 -10.89 15.44
C ASP A 9 15.78 -10.80 14.89
N CYS A 10 15.62 -10.47 13.60
CA CYS A 10 14.32 -10.42 12.93
C CYS A 10 13.97 -11.77 12.29
N GLY A 11 12.80 -12.32 12.64
CA GLY A 11 12.23 -13.47 11.95
C GLY A 11 11.70 -13.12 10.56
N VAL A 12 12.12 -13.85 9.53
CA VAL A 12 11.62 -13.68 8.15
C VAL A 12 10.95 -14.97 7.70
N THR A 13 9.65 -14.90 7.39
CA THR A 13 8.88 -16.04 6.87
C THR A 13 8.54 -15.80 5.40
N PRO A 14 9.31 -16.34 4.44
CA PRO A 14 9.05 -16.11 3.03
C PRO A 14 7.85 -16.93 2.54
N VAL A 15 7.02 -16.29 1.71
CA VAL A 15 6.00 -16.96 0.89
C VAL A 15 6.40 -16.79 -0.57
N THR A 16 6.91 -17.86 -1.19
CA THR A 16 7.50 -17.82 -2.54
C THR A 16 6.53 -18.30 -3.64
N THR A 17 5.25 -18.35 -3.33
CA THR A 17 4.17 -18.70 -4.27
C THR A 17 3.30 -17.48 -4.51
N ARG A 18 2.65 -17.42 -5.68
CA ARG A 18 1.58 -16.44 -5.88
C ARG A 18 0.46 -16.75 -4.88
N ILE A 19 0.04 -15.73 -4.14
CA ILE A 19 -0.97 -15.87 -3.10
C ILE A 19 -2.34 -15.71 -3.76
N GLU A 20 -3.21 -16.68 -3.54
CA GLU A 20 -4.64 -16.62 -3.90
C GLU A 20 -5.47 -16.00 -2.76
N ASP A 21 -6.69 -15.55 -3.05
CA ASP A 21 -7.52 -14.76 -2.13
C ASP A 21 -7.72 -15.40 -0.73
N SER A 22 -7.96 -16.71 -0.65
CA SER A 22 -8.17 -17.40 0.64
C SER A 22 -6.90 -17.43 1.49
N GLN A 23 -5.75 -17.68 0.88
CA GLN A 23 -4.45 -17.67 1.55
C GLN A 23 -4.05 -16.24 1.96
N LEU A 24 -4.41 -15.24 1.16
CA LEU A 24 -4.15 -13.83 1.49
C LEU A 24 -4.85 -13.44 2.79
N HIS A 25 -6.11 -13.82 2.94
CA HIS A 25 -6.87 -13.53 4.17
C HIS A 25 -6.21 -14.14 5.41
N GLU A 26 -5.77 -15.40 5.32
CA GLU A 26 -5.05 -16.06 6.41
C GLU A 26 -3.74 -15.35 6.77
N LEU A 27 -2.94 -14.97 5.77
CA LEU A 27 -1.67 -14.27 5.99
C LEU A 27 -1.90 -12.88 6.62
N VAL A 28 -2.86 -12.12 6.10
CA VAL A 28 -3.21 -10.79 6.63
C VAL A 28 -3.71 -10.86 8.08
N SER A 29 -4.39 -11.94 8.47
CA SER A 29 -4.87 -12.11 9.85
C SER A 29 -3.73 -12.17 10.88
N ARG A 30 -2.56 -12.64 10.46
CA ARG A 30 -1.38 -12.92 11.31
C ARG A 30 -0.42 -11.74 11.47
N VAL A 31 -0.65 -10.61 10.79
CA VAL A 31 0.24 -9.43 10.82
C VAL A 31 -0.44 -8.21 11.41
N ASP A 32 0.35 -7.28 11.94
CA ASP A 32 -0.16 -6.03 12.53
C ASP A 32 -0.40 -4.93 11.49
N VAL A 33 0.45 -4.87 10.46
CA VAL A 33 0.40 -3.87 9.37
C VAL A 33 0.70 -4.58 8.05
N VAL A 34 -0.04 -4.23 7.00
CA VAL A 34 0.19 -4.74 5.65
C VAL A 34 0.85 -3.65 4.81
N VAL A 35 1.90 -4.03 4.06
CA VAL A 35 2.55 -3.16 3.08
C VAL A 35 2.22 -3.67 1.69
N ASP A 36 1.56 -2.85 0.88
CA ASP A 36 1.34 -3.13 -0.52
C ASP A 36 2.44 -2.47 -1.35
N ALA A 37 3.32 -3.32 -1.88
CA ALA A 37 4.36 -2.98 -2.85
C ALA A 37 4.15 -3.74 -4.17
N SER A 38 2.90 -4.11 -4.48
CA SER A 38 2.54 -4.82 -5.71
C SER A 38 2.48 -3.86 -6.91
N ASP A 39 2.59 -4.42 -8.12
CA ASP A 39 2.71 -3.68 -9.38
C ASP A 39 1.42 -3.66 -10.21
N ASN A 40 0.32 -4.23 -9.71
CA ASN A 40 -0.93 -4.40 -10.46
C ASN A 40 -2.17 -4.14 -9.61
N LEU A 41 -3.18 -3.52 -10.22
CA LEU A 41 -4.42 -3.12 -9.54
C LEU A 41 -5.16 -4.30 -8.91
N GLN A 42 -5.21 -5.46 -9.58
CA GLN A 42 -5.91 -6.65 -9.09
C GLN A 42 -5.39 -7.06 -7.69
N THR A 43 -4.07 -7.12 -7.52
CA THR A 43 -3.44 -7.48 -6.25
C THR A 43 -3.73 -6.42 -5.17
N ARG A 44 -3.67 -5.13 -5.53
CA ARG A 44 -3.98 -4.04 -4.60
C ARG A 44 -5.40 -4.10 -4.07
N HIS A 45 -6.37 -4.38 -4.94
CA HIS A 45 -7.76 -4.56 -4.54
C HIS A 45 -7.97 -5.79 -3.66
N ALA A 46 -7.32 -6.92 -3.98
CA ALA A 46 -7.37 -8.12 -3.14
C ALA A 46 -6.80 -7.86 -1.73
N ILE A 47 -5.63 -7.21 -1.65
CA ILE A 47 -5.03 -6.79 -0.38
C ILE A 47 -5.95 -5.84 0.38
N ASN A 48 -6.51 -4.84 -0.30
CA ASN A 48 -7.45 -3.89 0.31
C ASN A 48 -8.65 -4.60 0.93
N ARG A 49 -9.31 -5.49 0.20
CA ARG A 49 -10.47 -6.24 0.73
C ARG A 49 -10.10 -7.06 1.96
N ALA A 50 -8.95 -7.73 1.95
CA ALA A 50 -8.46 -8.48 3.11
C ALA A 50 -8.21 -7.56 4.31
N CYS A 51 -7.56 -6.41 4.10
CA CYS A 51 -7.30 -5.42 5.14
C CYS A 51 -8.59 -4.81 5.72
N VAL A 52 -9.59 -4.50 4.88
CA VAL A 52 -10.89 -4.01 5.32
C VAL A 52 -11.59 -5.07 6.19
N ALA A 53 -11.67 -6.32 5.71
CA ALA A 53 -12.35 -7.40 6.41
C ALA A 53 -11.73 -7.72 7.78
N LEU A 54 -10.40 -7.54 7.92
CA LEU A 54 -9.65 -7.86 9.14
C LEU A 54 -9.26 -6.62 9.96
N ALA A 55 -9.78 -5.44 9.60
CA ALA A 55 -9.44 -4.15 10.21
C ALA A 55 -7.93 -3.91 10.36
N LYS A 56 -7.14 -4.24 9.32
CA LYS A 56 -5.69 -4.07 9.30
C LYS A 56 -5.29 -2.75 8.64
N PRO A 57 -4.33 -1.99 9.20
CA PRO A 57 -3.70 -0.88 8.49
C PRO A 57 -3.00 -1.35 7.23
N LEU A 58 -3.21 -0.61 6.14
CA LEU A 58 -2.58 -0.82 4.85
C LEU A 58 -1.72 0.40 4.47
N VAL A 59 -0.43 0.17 4.23
CA VAL A 59 0.50 1.17 3.68
C VAL A 59 0.72 0.82 2.20
N SER A 60 0.10 1.57 1.29
CA SER A 60 0.18 1.33 -0.15
C SER A 60 1.14 2.31 -0.80
N GLY A 61 2.06 1.78 -1.61
CA GLY A 61 3.07 2.52 -2.35
C GLY A 61 3.03 2.16 -3.83
N THR A 62 3.25 3.15 -4.68
CA THR A 62 3.24 2.97 -6.13
C THR A 62 4.35 3.82 -6.74
N ALA A 63 4.89 3.40 -7.88
CA ALA A 63 5.85 4.19 -8.64
C ALA A 63 5.76 3.80 -10.12
N ILE A 64 5.56 4.78 -10.98
CA ILE A 64 5.51 4.59 -12.43
C ILE A 64 6.17 5.79 -13.12
N ASN A 65 6.98 5.54 -14.14
CA ASN A 65 7.79 6.57 -14.79
C ASN A 65 8.67 7.31 -13.76
N TYR A 66 8.27 8.54 -13.42
CA TYR A 66 8.93 9.41 -12.47
C TYR A 66 8.04 9.83 -11.29
N VAL A 67 6.81 9.32 -11.22
CA VAL A 67 5.84 9.69 -10.18
C VAL A 67 5.69 8.55 -9.19
N GLY A 68 5.98 8.86 -7.93
CA GLY A 68 5.78 7.97 -6.80
C GLY A 68 4.54 8.39 -6.00
N GLN A 69 3.88 7.42 -5.39
CA GLN A 69 2.71 7.63 -4.55
C GLN A 69 2.84 6.84 -3.25
N ILE A 70 2.41 7.45 -2.14
CA ILE A 70 2.20 6.75 -0.87
C ILE A 70 0.89 7.20 -0.20
N ALA A 71 0.15 6.24 0.35
CA ALA A 71 -1.04 6.48 1.16
C ALA A 71 -1.14 5.44 2.29
N VAL A 72 -1.77 5.82 3.40
CA VAL A 72 -2.07 4.93 4.52
C VAL A 72 -3.57 4.84 4.73
N PHE A 73 -4.09 3.61 4.64
CA PHE A 73 -5.49 3.28 4.86
C PHE A 73 -5.62 2.51 6.18
N ASP A 74 -5.94 3.23 7.26
CA ASP A 74 -6.03 2.64 8.61
C ASP A 74 -7.44 2.09 8.87
N MET A 75 -7.67 0.80 8.55
CA MET A 75 -8.99 0.15 8.63
C MET A 75 -9.45 -0.18 10.05
N ARG A 76 -8.62 0.11 11.07
CA ARG A 76 -9.04 0.09 12.48
C ARG A 76 -10.00 1.24 12.79
N ASP A 77 -9.94 2.33 12.03
CA ASP A 77 -10.84 3.48 12.13
C ASP A 77 -11.96 3.35 11.09
N SER A 78 -13.20 3.21 11.56
CA SER A 78 -14.38 3.06 10.71
C SER A 78 -14.67 4.28 9.82
N LYS A 79 -14.10 5.44 10.13
CA LYS A 79 -14.20 6.67 9.32
C LYS A 79 -13.17 6.75 8.20
N SER A 80 -12.15 5.89 8.24
CA SER A 80 -11.07 5.86 7.28
C SER A 80 -11.56 5.41 5.90
N ALA A 81 -11.05 6.04 4.85
CA ALA A 81 -11.25 5.57 3.48
C ALA A 81 -10.43 4.30 3.26
N CYS A 82 -10.92 3.33 2.48
CA CYS A 82 -10.10 2.23 2.01
C CYS A 82 -9.45 2.57 0.65
N TYR A 83 -8.58 1.71 0.13
CA TYR A 83 -7.99 1.90 -1.21
C TYR A 83 -9.07 2.03 -2.29
N ALA A 84 -10.15 1.24 -2.20
CA ALA A 84 -11.27 1.29 -3.16
C ALA A 84 -12.10 2.58 -3.10
N CYS A 85 -11.94 3.42 -2.07
CA CYS A 85 -12.49 4.78 -2.05
C CYS A 85 -11.65 5.75 -2.90
N PHE A 86 -10.36 5.48 -3.06
CA PHE A 86 -9.43 6.30 -3.81
C PHE A 86 -9.33 5.84 -5.28
N VAL A 87 -9.14 4.53 -5.50
CA VAL A 87 -9.20 3.90 -6.83
C VAL A 87 -10.36 2.91 -6.81
N PRO A 88 -11.51 3.21 -7.43
CA PRO A 88 -12.64 2.27 -7.51
C PRO A 88 -12.29 0.95 -8.21
N GLU A 89 -12.92 -0.18 -7.83
CA GLU A 89 -12.61 -1.50 -8.44
C GLU A 89 -13.01 -1.63 -9.91
N ASP A 90 -13.93 -0.79 -10.38
CA ASP A 90 -14.35 -0.68 -11.78
C ASP A 90 -13.44 0.24 -12.61
N THR A 91 -12.39 0.80 -12.00
CA THR A 91 -11.36 1.57 -12.72
C THR A 91 -10.79 0.71 -13.84
N PRO A 92 -10.92 1.12 -15.11
CA PRO A 92 -10.39 0.36 -16.23
C PRO A 92 -8.88 0.17 -16.04
N VAL A 93 -8.39 -1.05 -16.23
CA VAL A 93 -6.96 -1.31 -16.28
C VAL A 93 -6.41 -0.62 -17.54
N MET A 94 -5.98 0.62 -17.44
CA MET A 94 -5.16 1.24 -18.47
C MET A 94 -3.90 0.38 -18.61
N GLN A 95 -3.52 0.06 -19.84
CA GLN A 95 -2.41 -0.84 -20.19
C GLN A 95 -1.02 -0.35 -19.74
N ASP A 96 -0.92 0.71 -18.94
CA ASP A 96 0.34 1.18 -18.36
C ASP A 96 0.71 0.33 -17.14
N GLN A 97 1.18 -0.88 -17.39
CA GLN A 97 1.89 -1.65 -16.37
C GLN A 97 3.26 -1.00 -16.16
N CYS A 98 3.75 -0.93 -14.91
CA CYS A 98 5.12 -0.46 -14.64
C CYS A 98 6.17 -1.27 -15.46
N SER A 99 5.84 -2.51 -15.81
CA SER A 99 6.63 -3.39 -16.67
C SER A 99 6.74 -2.92 -18.13
N THR A 100 5.80 -2.11 -18.63
CA THR A 100 5.78 -1.62 -20.02
C THR A 100 6.22 -0.17 -20.15
N SER A 101 5.96 0.68 -19.15
CA SER A 101 6.27 2.12 -19.20
C SER A 101 7.61 2.48 -18.55
N GLY A 102 8.18 1.57 -17.75
CA GLY A 102 9.42 1.77 -17.01
C GLY A 102 9.23 2.56 -15.71
N VAL A 103 10.23 2.48 -14.83
CA VAL A 103 10.23 3.20 -13.54
C VAL A 103 11.64 3.62 -13.17
N LEU A 104 11.80 4.85 -12.69
CA LEU A 104 13.06 5.36 -12.17
C LEU A 104 13.47 4.56 -10.91
N ALA A 105 14.58 3.81 -10.96
CA ALA A 105 14.95 2.91 -9.86
C ALA A 105 15.13 3.62 -8.48
N PRO A 106 15.75 4.81 -8.37
CA PRO A 106 15.78 5.55 -7.10
C PRO A 106 14.39 5.90 -6.52
N LEU A 107 13.39 6.10 -7.39
CA LEU A 107 12.03 6.44 -6.96
C LEU A 107 11.38 5.31 -6.17
N THR A 108 11.55 4.05 -6.60
CA THR A 108 11.00 2.90 -5.87
C THR A 108 11.66 2.76 -4.50
N GLY A 109 12.96 3.03 -4.39
CA GLY A 109 13.68 3.09 -3.12
C GLY A 109 13.17 4.20 -2.19
N THR A 110 12.93 5.39 -2.73
CA THR A 110 12.34 6.52 -1.98
C THR A 110 10.96 6.16 -1.44
N ILE A 111 10.04 5.68 -2.29
CA ILE A 111 8.68 5.33 -1.87
C ILE A 111 8.70 4.16 -0.88
N GLY A 112 9.50 3.12 -1.12
CA GLY A 112 9.64 2.00 -0.19
C GLY A 112 10.16 2.42 1.19
N SER A 113 11.11 3.35 1.25
CA SER A 113 11.62 3.90 2.51
C SER A 113 10.55 4.70 3.27
N MET A 114 9.68 5.42 2.55
CA MET A 114 8.55 6.11 3.13
C MET A 114 7.48 5.13 3.63
N GLN A 115 7.23 4.04 2.91
CA GLN A 115 6.34 2.97 3.39
C GLN A 115 6.87 2.40 4.72
N ALA A 116 8.16 2.11 4.81
CA ALA A 116 8.78 1.65 6.05
C ALA A 116 8.63 2.67 7.19
N THR A 117 8.79 3.95 6.91
CA THR A 117 8.55 5.03 7.89
C THR A 117 7.13 5.00 8.44
N GLU A 118 6.12 4.83 7.58
CA GLU A 118 4.72 4.78 8.02
C GLU A 118 4.39 3.50 8.78
N VAL A 119 5.02 2.37 8.45
CA VAL A 119 4.93 1.14 9.24
C VAL A 119 5.45 1.38 10.66
N LEU A 120 6.61 2.03 10.81
CA LEU A 120 7.15 2.37 12.12
C LEU A 120 6.21 3.30 12.90
N HIS A 121 5.65 4.33 12.26
CA HIS A 121 4.66 5.19 12.90
C HIS A 121 3.44 4.40 13.40
N LEU A 122 2.90 3.48 12.60
CA LEU A 122 1.76 2.65 12.97
C LEU A 122 2.08 1.70 14.14
N LEU A 123 3.24 1.06 14.12
CA LEU A 123 3.64 0.09 15.15
C LEU A 123 4.04 0.76 16.47
N VAL A 124 4.77 1.88 16.42
CA VAL A 124 5.32 2.54 17.62
C VAL A 124 4.33 3.55 18.21
N SER A 125 3.72 4.38 17.37
CA SER A 125 2.84 5.47 17.82
C SER A 125 1.34 5.15 17.68
N GLY A 126 1.00 4.00 17.10
CA GLY A 126 -0.38 3.57 16.86
C GLY A 126 -1.09 4.32 15.73
N ARG A 127 -0.43 5.26 15.04
CA ARG A 127 -1.05 6.12 14.02
C ARG A 127 -0.09 6.49 12.89
N SER A 128 -0.65 6.87 11.75
CA SER A 128 0.04 7.47 10.61
C SER A 128 -0.22 8.98 10.51
N HIS A 129 0.70 9.71 9.88
CA HIS A 129 0.56 11.14 9.54
C HIS A 129 0.06 11.38 8.10
N LEU A 130 -0.18 10.31 7.33
CA LEU A 130 -0.77 10.33 5.99
C LEU A 130 -2.29 10.03 6.01
N LYS A 131 -2.97 10.25 7.13
CA LYS A 131 -4.43 10.07 7.21
C LYS A 131 -5.15 10.95 6.20
N SER A 132 -6.13 10.36 5.50
CA SER A 132 -7.05 11.04 4.58
C SER A 132 -6.38 11.81 3.43
N ARG A 133 -5.17 11.39 3.03
CA ARG A 133 -4.49 11.96 1.86
C ARG A 133 -3.57 10.95 1.19
N VAL A 134 -3.39 11.16 -0.11
CA VAL A 134 -2.30 10.60 -0.89
C VAL A 134 -1.18 11.62 -0.96
N LEU A 135 0.06 11.20 -0.76
CA LEU A 135 1.24 12.00 -1.06
C LEU A 135 1.83 11.54 -2.40
N LEU A 136 2.14 12.49 -3.27
CA LEU A 136 2.74 12.27 -4.58
C LEU A 136 4.11 12.93 -4.65
N TYR A 137 5.05 12.25 -5.28
CA TYR A 137 6.39 12.75 -5.56
C TYR A 137 6.63 12.72 -7.07
N ASP A 138 6.83 13.87 -7.70
CA ASP A 138 7.38 13.93 -9.05
C ASP A 138 8.90 14.06 -8.98
N ALA A 139 9.61 12.99 -9.35
CA ALA A 139 11.06 12.95 -9.30
C ALA A 139 11.74 13.74 -10.44
N ARG A 140 11.01 14.18 -11.47
CA ARG A 140 11.57 15.05 -12.53
C ARG A 140 11.79 16.45 -12.02
N ASP A 141 10.77 16.99 -11.37
CA ASP A 141 10.75 18.38 -10.90
C ASP A 141 11.12 18.49 -9.40
N ALA A 142 11.33 17.35 -8.74
CA ALA A 142 11.58 17.24 -7.30
C ALA A 142 10.46 17.84 -6.44
N GLU A 143 9.22 17.73 -6.92
CA GLU A 143 8.05 18.34 -6.29
C GLU A 143 7.22 17.34 -5.49
N TRP A 144 6.68 17.83 -4.38
CA TRP A 144 5.72 17.10 -3.55
C TRP A 144 4.35 17.75 -3.65
N SER A 145 3.33 16.93 -3.85
CA SER A 145 1.94 17.36 -3.78
C SER A 145 1.11 16.35 -2.98
N SER A 146 -0.06 16.78 -2.50
CA SER A 146 -0.96 15.89 -1.78
C SER A 146 -2.39 16.04 -2.28
N LEU A 147 -3.09 14.91 -2.40
CA LEU A 147 -4.48 14.84 -2.77
C LEU A 147 -5.31 14.33 -1.58
N PRO A 148 -6.41 14.99 -1.20
CA PRO A 148 -7.26 14.49 -0.12
C PRO A 148 -7.99 13.20 -0.54
N ILE A 149 -8.22 12.32 0.42
CA ILE A 149 -9.05 11.11 0.26
C ILE A 149 -10.14 11.14 1.33
N SER A 150 -11.37 10.82 0.92
CA SER A 150 -12.53 10.72 1.80
C SER A 150 -13.17 9.34 1.66
N LYS A 151 -13.71 8.82 2.76
CA LYS A 151 -14.50 7.58 2.73
C LYS A 151 -15.75 7.80 1.88
N SER A 152 -15.99 6.95 0.90
CA SER A 152 -17.22 6.96 0.10
C SER A 152 -18.30 6.12 0.78
N PRO A 153 -19.53 6.65 0.99
CA PRO A 153 -20.68 5.88 1.49
C PRO A 153 -21.14 4.77 0.54
N GLN A 154 -20.71 4.79 -0.72
CA GLN A 154 -21.11 3.83 -1.77
C GLN A 154 -19.98 2.85 -2.11
N CYS A 155 -18.86 2.88 -1.37
CA CYS A 155 -17.73 2.01 -1.63
C CYS A 155 -18.09 0.55 -1.37
N GLN A 156 -18.08 -0.29 -2.42
CA GLN A 156 -18.44 -1.71 -2.31
C GLN A 156 -17.53 -2.51 -1.36
N ALA A 157 -16.33 -2.01 -1.07
CA ALA A 157 -15.40 -2.68 -0.18
C ALA A 157 -15.58 -2.32 1.30
N CYS A 158 -15.94 -1.08 1.66
CA CYS A 158 -15.90 -0.59 3.05
C CYS A 158 -17.10 0.24 3.51
N ALA A 159 -18.16 0.32 2.70
CA ALA A 159 -19.42 0.96 3.10
C ALA A 159 -20.11 0.17 4.22
#